data_AF-A0A3C1SNC4-F1
#
_entry.id   AF-A0A3C1SNC4-F1
#
_cell.length_a   1.000
_cell.length_b   1.000
_cell.length_c   1.000
_cell.angle_alpha   90.00
_cell.angle_beta   90.00
_cell.angle_gamma   90.00
#
_symmetry.space_group_name_H-M   'P 1'
#
loop_
_entity.id
_entity.type
_entity.pdbx_description
1 polymer ?
#
loop_
_entity_poly.entity_id
_entity_poly.type
_entity_poly.pdbx_seq_one_letter_code
_entity_poly.pdbx_strand_id
1 'polypeptide(L)'
;MTTPAPATAAPGEAPPQERPHQRLEHFPVALFSSVMGTSGLTLAWLKAHAVLGAPIIVGEGLRGVASALFVLLLVFYGLKAVRHPAAIKLEMRHPVKINFIPTISISLLLLAICYLEAAPTLAFGLWVTGAVLHLGLTLGVFGSWIHHSHYAIQHANPAWFIPVVGNIIVPVAGIRFASPE
;
A
#
# COMPACT_ATOMS: atom_id res chain seq x y z
N MET A 1 -4.93 65.83 -29.95
CA MET A 1 -5.12 65.69 -28.48
C MET A 1 -6.52 65.15 -28.24
N THR A 2 -6.64 63.85 -28.00
CA THR A 2 -7.87 63.21 -27.50
C THR A 2 -7.44 62.02 -26.64
N THR A 3 -7.43 62.23 -25.33
CA THR A 3 -7.16 61.20 -24.33
C THR A 3 -8.40 60.30 -24.20
N PRO A 4 -8.31 58.96 -24.24
CA PRO A 4 -9.45 58.11 -23.87
C PRO A 4 -9.58 58.06 -22.34
N ALA A 5 -10.83 58.07 -21.88
CA ALA A 5 -11.24 58.02 -20.48
C ALA A 5 -10.84 56.70 -19.77
N PRO A 6 -10.66 56.69 -18.44
CA PRO A 6 -10.34 55.48 -17.69
C PRO A 6 -11.56 54.55 -17.63
N ALA A 7 -11.35 53.27 -17.94
CA ALA A 7 -12.34 52.22 -17.83
C ALA A 7 -12.73 52.02 -16.36
N THR A 8 -14.04 52.10 -16.08
CA THR A 8 -14.66 51.72 -14.81
C THR A 8 -14.36 50.26 -14.49
N ALA A 9 -13.59 50.01 -13.42
CA ALA A 9 -13.35 48.69 -12.87
C ALA A 9 -14.67 48.13 -12.29
N ALA A 10 -15.02 46.90 -12.70
CA ALA A 10 -16.17 46.18 -12.17
C ALA A 10 -15.95 45.83 -10.68
N PRO A 11 -17.01 45.78 -9.84
CA PRO A 11 -16.86 45.55 -8.41
C PRO A 11 -16.66 44.06 -8.11
N GLY A 12 -15.54 43.75 -7.43
CA GLY A 12 -15.44 42.69 -6.44
C GLY A 12 -15.80 41.25 -6.86
N GLU A 13 -14.97 40.62 -7.69
CA GLU A 13 -14.84 39.17 -7.62
C GLU A 13 -14.18 38.83 -6.27
N ALA A 14 -14.97 38.24 -5.36
CA ALA A 14 -14.42 37.64 -4.15
C ALA A 14 -13.34 36.62 -4.55
N PRO A 15 -12.17 36.61 -3.88
CA PRO A 15 -11.13 35.65 -4.20
C PRO A 15 -11.70 34.22 -4.14
N PRO A 16 -11.30 33.31 -5.04
CA PRO A 16 -11.75 31.94 -5.03
C PRO A 16 -11.54 31.37 -3.63
N GLN A 17 -12.63 30.95 -2.97
CA GLN A 17 -12.49 30.24 -1.70
C GLN A 17 -11.77 28.93 -1.98
N GLU A 18 -10.49 28.87 -1.65
CA GLU A 18 -9.69 27.66 -1.65
C GLU A 18 -10.38 26.64 -0.75
N ARG A 19 -11.16 25.74 -1.36
CA ARG A 19 -11.73 24.59 -0.65
C ARG A 19 -10.55 23.89 0.03
N PRO A 20 -10.54 23.70 1.36
CA PRO A 20 -9.40 23.14 2.06
C PRO A 20 -8.99 21.86 1.35
N HIS A 21 -7.80 21.87 0.74
CA HIS A 21 -7.27 20.77 -0.06
C HIS A 21 -7.52 19.47 0.70
N GLN A 22 -8.41 18.64 0.16
CA GLN A 22 -8.90 17.45 0.88
C GLN A 22 -7.71 16.51 1.08
N ARG A 23 -7.10 16.55 2.27
CA ARG A 23 -5.87 15.81 2.60
C ARG A 23 -6.00 14.31 2.34
N LEU A 24 -7.22 13.80 2.41
CA LEU A 24 -7.55 12.39 2.14
C LEU A 24 -7.42 12.01 0.66
N GLU A 25 -7.73 12.91 -0.27
CA GLU A 25 -7.56 12.68 -1.72
C GLU A 25 -6.10 12.39 -2.09
N HIS A 26 -5.18 13.04 -1.38
CA HIS A 26 -3.75 12.95 -1.60
C HIS A 26 -3.06 11.88 -0.73
N PHE A 27 -3.83 11.10 0.04
CA PHE A 27 -3.27 10.09 0.94
C PHE A 27 -2.57 8.97 0.14
N PRO A 28 -1.23 8.82 0.23
CA PRO A 28 -0.49 8.00 -0.72
C PRO A 28 -0.48 6.53 -0.32
N VAL A 29 -0.73 5.64 -1.29
CA VAL A 29 -0.67 4.18 -1.09
C VAL A 29 0.71 3.69 -0.64
N ALA A 30 1.78 4.43 -0.98
CA ALA A 30 3.15 4.12 -0.59
C ALA A 30 3.38 4.08 0.94
N LEU A 31 2.46 4.63 1.76
CA LEU A 31 2.55 4.51 3.22
C LEU A 31 2.44 3.06 3.69
N PHE A 32 1.82 2.15 2.94
CA PHE A 32 1.80 0.73 3.27
C PHE A 32 3.20 0.08 3.26
N SER A 33 4.20 0.70 2.60
CA SER A 33 5.60 0.27 2.73
C SER A 33 6.12 0.35 4.17
N SER A 34 5.56 1.24 5.00
CA SER A 34 5.89 1.29 6.44
C SER A 34 5.44 0.03 7.16
N VAL A 35 4.24 -0.49 6.84
CA VAL A 35 3.74 -1.76 7.37
C VAL A 35 4.65 -2.90 6.96
N MET A 36 5.01 -2.97 5.66
CA MET A 36 5.94 -3.98 5.16
C MET A 36 7.27 -3.97 5.93
N GLY A 37 7.84 -2.78 6.14
CA GLY A 37 9.08 -2.61 6.91
C GLY A 37 8.93 -3.05 8.38
N THR A 38 7.86 -2.63 9.06
CA THR A 38 7.60 -3.02 10.45
C THR A 38 7.32 -4.51 10.59
N SER A 39 6.63 -5.14 9.62
CA SER A 39 6.42 -6.58 9.61
C SER A 39 7.72 -7.33 9.36
N GLY A 40 8.60 -6.84 8.48
CA GLY A 40 9.94 -7.40 8.31
C GLY A 40 10.76 -7.37 9.60
N LEU A 41 10.74 -6.23 10.31
CA LEU A 41 11.39 -6.09 11.61
C LEU A 41 10.78 -7.02 12.67
N THR A 42 9.45 -7.16 12.68
CA THR A 42 8.72 -8.09 13.55
C THR A 42 9.21 -9.53 13.32
N LEU A 43 9.24 -9.98 12.07
CA LEU A 43 9.69 -11.32 11.70
C LEU A 43 11.15 -11.56 12.11
N ALA A 44 12.02 -10.58 11.91
CA ALA A 44 13.41 -10.66 12.34
C ALA A 44 13.52 -10.86 13.86
N TRP A 45 12.71 -10.15 14.65
CA TRP A 45 12.74 -10.26 16.11
C TRP A 45 12.12 -11.56 16.63
N LEU A 46 11.04 -12.04 16.00
CA LEU A 46 10.46 -13.35 16.29
C LEU A 46 11.47 -14.47 15.99
N LYS A 47 12.24 -14.35 14.90
CA LYS A 47 13.33 -15.29 14.59
C LYS A 47 14.52 -15.14 15.54
N ALA A 48 14.88 -13.93 15.95
CA ALA A 48 15.93 -13.71 16.94
C ALA A 48 15.56 -14.33 18.29
N HIS A 49 14.29 -14.31 18.70
CA HIS A 49 13.83 -15.08 19.86
C HIS A 49 14.07 -16.59 19.68
N ALA A 50 13.64 -17.14 18.55
CA ALA A 50 13.73 -18.58 18.29
C ALA A 50 15.18 -19.10 18.16
N VAL A 51 16.10 -18.29 17.62
CA VAL A 51 17.48 -18.71 17.32
C VAL A 51 18.49 -18.23 18.36
N LEU A 52 18.32 -17.01 18.88
CA LEU A 52 19.28 -16.34 19.77
C LEU A 52 18.78 -16.22 21.21
N GLY A 53 17.54 -16.64 21.51
CA GLY A 53 16.94 -16.48 22.83
C GLY A 53 16.60 -15.03 23.21
N ALA A 54 16.51 -14.13 22.22
CA ALA A 54 16.14 -12.74 22.46
C ALA A 54 14.74 -12.63 23.11
N PRO A 55 14.42 -11.56 23.88
CA PRO A 55 13.11 -11.45 24.52
C PRO A 55 11.95 -11.44 23.53
N ILE A 56 11.03 -12.41 23.65
CA ILE A 56 9.86 -12.55 22.78
C ILE A 56 8.94 -11.33 22.81
N ILE A 57 8.90 -10.62 23.95
CA ILE A 57 8.04 -9.44 24.17
C ILE A 57 8.24 -8.35 23.13
N VAL A 58 9.46 -8.20 22.60
CA VAL A 58 9.76 -7.19 21.59
C VAL A 58 9.17 -7.59 20.24
N GLY A 59 9.28 -8.87 19.84
CA GLY A 59 8.66 -9.37 18.61
C GLY A 59 7.13 -9.32 18.67
N GLU A 60 6.56 -9.69 19.81
CA GLU A 60 5.12 -9.58 20.09
C GLU A 60 4.62 -8.12 20.06
N GLY A 61 5.35 -7.20 20.69
CA GLY A 61 5.03 -5.77 20.65
C GLY A 61 5.09 -5.19 19.25
N LEU A 62 6.14 -5.52 18.49
CA LEU A 62 6.29 -5.10 17.10
C LEU A 62 5.17 -5.67 16.20
N ARG A 63 4.76 -6.92 16.43
CA ARG A 63 3.61 -7.52 15.75
C ARG A 63 2.34 -6.71 15.99
N GLY A 64 2.08 -6.33 17.24
CA GLY A 64 0.96 -5.47 17.60
C GLY A 64 1.01 -4.11 16.87
N VAL A 65 2.18 -3.47 16.83
CA VAL A 65 2.39 -2.19 16.12
C VAL A 65 2.15 -2.34 14.62
N ALA A 66 2.71 -3.37 13.98
CA ALA A 66 2.54 -3.62 12.56
C ALA A 66 1.06 -3.84 12.20
N SER A 67 0.33 -4.63 13.01
CA SER A 67 -1.10 -4.86 12.84
C SER A 67 -1.93 -3.58 13.01
N ALA A 68 -1.65 -2.79 14.05
CA ALA A 68 -2.35 -1.53 14.30
C ALA A 68 -2.11 -0.53 13.17
N LEU A 69 -0.86 -0.40 12.71
CA LEU A 69 -0.50 0.45 11.58
C LEU A 69 -1.19 0.01 10.30
N PHE A 70 -1.24 -1.30 10.02
CA PHE A 70 -1.95 -1.83 8.86
C PHE A 70 -3.44 -1.47 8.88
N VAL A 71 -4.12 -1.71 10.00
CA VAL A 71 -5.55 -1.39 10.15
C VAL A 71 -5.78 0.11 9.99
N LEU A 72 -4.94 0.94 10.60
CA LEU A 72 -5.03 2.40 10.48
C LEU A 72 -4.93 2.87 9.02
N LEU A 73 -3.92 2.39 8.29
CA LEU A 73 -3.73 2.75 6.88
C LEU A 73 -4.86 2.19 6.01
N LEU A 74 -5.35 0.98 6.30
CA LEU A 74 -6.46 0.36 5.59
C LEU A 74 -7.75 1.16 5.75
N VAL A 75 -8.04 1.67 6.95
CA VAL A 75 -9.19 2.53 7.19
C VAL A 75 -9.08 3.82 6.39
N PHE A 76 -7.94 4.53 6.45
CA PHE A 76 -7.77 5.77 5.69
C PHE A 76 -7.84 5.55 4.17
N TYR A 77 -7.18 4.51 3.67
CA TYR A 77 -7.19 4.20 2.24
C TYR A 77 -8.56 3.71 1.77
N GLY A 78 -9.29 2.96 2.60
CA GLY A 78 -10.68 2.57 2.35
C GLY A 78 -11.62 3.78 2.32
N LEU A 79 -11.48 4.72 3.26
CA LEU A 79 -12.22 5.99 3.25
C LEU A 79 -11.92 6.80 1.97
N LYS A 80 -10.66 6.83 1.54
CA LYS A 80 -10.27 7.45 0.26
C LYS A 80 -10.94 6.75 -0.92
N ALA A 81 -10.99 5.42 -0.94
CA ALA A 81 -11.62 4.67 -2.02
C ALA A 81 -13.12 4.94 -2.14
N VAL A 82 -13.83 5.11 -1.01
CA VAL A 82 -15.27 5.42 -1.00
C VAL A 82 -15.54 6.88 -1.33
N ARG A 83 -14.78 7.84 -0.77
CA ARG A 83 -15.05 9.28 -0.92
C ARG A 83 -14.41 9.91 -2.16
N HIS A 84 -13.30 9.35 -2.64
CA HIS A 84 -12.51 9.89 -3.75
C HIS A 84 -12.13 8.78 -4.77
N PRO A 85 -13.10 8.06 -5.36
CA PRO A 85 -12.80 6.99 -6.32
C PRO A 85 -12.06 7.49 -7.57
N ALA A 86 -12.25 8.76 -7.96
CA ALA A 86 -11.51 9.39 -9.05
C ALA A 86 -10.00 9.48 -8.74
N ALA A 87 -9.63 9.76 -7.49
CA ALA A 87 -8.22 9.82 -7.07
C ALA A 87 -7.55 8.44 -7.10
N ILE A 88 -8.26 7.37 -6.71
CA ILE A 88 -7.77 5.99 -6.85
C ILE A 88 -7.52 5.64 -8.32
N LYS A 89 -8.45 5.97 -9.21
CA LYS A 89 -8.27 5.75 -10.66
C LYS A 89 -7.06 6.51 -11.19
N LEU A 90 -6.81 7.73 -10.71
CA LEU A 90 -5.62 8.49 -11.09
C LEU A 90 -4.33 7.81 -10.60
N GLU A 91 -4.32 7.28 -9.38
CA GLU A 91 -3.17 6.52 -8.86
C GLU A 91 -2.90 5.24 -9.66
N MET A 92 -3.94 4.51 -10.04
CA MET A 92 -3.82 3.31 -10.86
C MET A 92 -3.25 3.60 -12.26
N ARG A 93 -3.46 4.81 -12.80
CA ARG A 93 -2.93 5.21 -14.12
C ARG A 93 -1.54 5.84 -14.03
N HIS A 94 -1.05 6.12 -12.83
CA HIS A 94 0.24 6.77 -12.65
C HIS A 94 1.38 5.75 -12.75
N PRO A 95 2.40 5.96 -13.62
CA PRO A 95 3.40 4.96 -13.96
C PRO A 95 4.22 4.47 -12.76
N VAL A 96 4.44 5.33 -11.76
CA VAL A 96 5.12 4.97 -10.51
C VAL A 96 4.18 4.44 -9.41
N LYS A 97 3.03 5.10 -9.15
CA LYS A 97 2.17 4.79 -7.99
C LYS A 97 1.46 3.44 -8.14
N ILE A 98 1.17 3.01 -9.38
CA ILE A 98 0.54 1.70 -9.64
C ILE A 98 1.33 0.55 -9.02
N ASN A 99 2.67 0.64 -9.02
CA ASN A 99 3.56 -0.40 -8.48
C ASN A 99 3.54 -0.47 -6.94
N PHE A 100 3.01 0.56 -6.27
CA PHE A 100 2.83 0.56 -4.81
C PHE A 100 1.48 -0.02 -4.38
N ILE A 101 0.50 -0.20 -5.27
CA ILE A 101 -0.79 -0.78 -4.89
C ILE A 101 -0.64 -2.19 -4.28
N PRO A 102 0.22 -3.08 -4.81
CA PRO A 102 0.44 -4.40 -4.21
C PRO A 102 1.01 -4.38 -2.79
N THR A 103 1.53 -3.26 -2.28
CA THR A 103 2.02 -3.15 -0.89
C THR A 103 0.93 -3.45 0.14
N ILE A 104 -0.35 -3.22 -0.17
CA ILE A 104 -1.50 -3.58 0.67
C ILE A 104 -1.57 -5.12 0.80
N SER A 105 -1.54 -5.82 -0.33
CA SER A 105 -1.59 -7.29 -0.36
C SER A 105 -0.34 -7.94 0.24
N ILE A 106 0.84 -7.35 0.04
CA ILE A 106 2.08 -7.85 0.65
C ILE A 106 2.07 -7.65 2.17
N SER A 107 1.51 -6.54 2.64
CA SER A 107 1.34 -6.31 4.08
C SER A 107 0.46 -7.37 4.73
N LEU A 108 -0.64 -7.78 4.07
CA LEU A 108 -1.48 -8.91 4.51
C LEU A 108 -0.69 -10.22 4.60
N LEU A 109 0.09 -10.54 3.55
CA LEU A 109 0.91 -11.76 3.52
C LEU A 109 1.99 -11.76 4.61
N LEU A 110 2.67 -10.62 4.83
CA LEU A 110 3.67 -10.51 5.89
C LEU A 110 3.04 -10.62 7.28
N LEU A 111 1.87 -10.02 7.50
CA LEU A 111 1.13 -10.20 8.75
C LEU A 111 0.70 -11.66 8.93
N ALA A 112 0.26 -12.35 7.87
CA ALA A 112 -0.03 -13.78 7.94
C ALA A 112 1.18 -14.58 8.47
N ILE A 113 2.38 -14.29 7.97
CA ILE A 113 3.62 -14.92 8.46
C ILE A 113 3.87 -14.58 9.94
N CYS A 114 3.64 -13.34 10.36
CA CYS A 114 3.81 -12.92 11.77
C CYS A 114 2.88 -13.64 12.75
N TYR A 115 1.72 -14.10 12.27
CA TYR A 115 0.72 -14.80 13.08
C TYR A 115 0.74 -16.33 12.91
N LEU A 116 1.62 -16.89 12.07
CA LEU A 116 1.65 -18.33 11.77
C LEU A 116 1.65 -19.21 13.02
N GLU A 117 2.50 -18.91 14.00
CA GLU A 117 2.64 -19.71 15.22
C GLU A 117 1.67 -19.26 16.33
N ALA A 118 1.35 -17.97 16.41
CA ALA A 118 0.54 -17.43 17.50
C ALA A 118 -0.97 -17.55 17.29
N ALA A 119 -1.43 -17.50 16.04
CA ALA A 119 -2.84 -17.60 15.68
C ALA A 119 -3.01 -18.19 14.27
N PRO A 120 -2.84 -19.51 14.08
CA PRO A 120 -2.85 -20.15 12.77
C PRO A 120 -4.13 -19.88 11.94
N THR A 121 -5.30 -19.84 12.58
CA THR A 121 -6.57 -19.54 11.90
C THR A 121 -6.61 -18.12 11.35
N LEU A 122 -6.12 -17.14 12.13
CA LEU A 122 -6.02 -15.76 11.67
C LEU A 122 -4.97 -15.65 10.55
N ALA A 123 -3.83 -16.30 10.71
CA ALA A 123 -2.78 -16.35 9.70
C ALA A 123 -3.30 -16.91 8.37
N PHE A 124 -4.08 -17.99 8.41
CA PHE A 124 -4.71 -18.57 7.23
C PHE A 124 -5.66 -17.58 6.54
N GLY A 125 -6.54 -16.90 7.30
CA GLY A 125 -7.46 -15.90 6.75
C GLY A 125 -6.73 -14.71 6.10
N LEU A 126 -5.69 -14.19 6.76
CA LEU A 126 -4.83 -13.14 6.22
C LEU A 126 -4.09 -13.62 4.95
N TRP A 127 -3.61 -14.86 4.95
CA TRP A 127 -2.89 -15.44 3.82
C TRP A 127 -3.79 -15.63 2.60
N VAL A 128 -4.97 -16.25 2.75
CA VAL A 128 -5.91 -16.45 1.63
C VAL A 128 -6.31 -15.10 1.03
N THR A 129 -6.69 -14.15 1.89
CA THR A 129 -7.08 -12.80 1.44
C THR A 129 -5.93 -12.09 0.74
N GLY A 130 -4.74 -12.14 1.34
CA GLY A 130 -3.52 -11.55 0.79
C GLY A 130 -3.13 -12.18 -0.55
N ALA A 131 -3.18 -13.50 -0.68
CA ALA A 131 -2.78 -14.23 -1.89
C ALA A 131 -3.74 -13.97 -3.05
N VAL A 132 -5.05 -14.04 -2.83
CA VAL A 132 -6.07 -13.74 -3.85
C VAL A 132 -5.95 -12.29 -4.32
N LEU A 133 -5.83 -11.35 -3.37
CA LEU A 133 -5.67 -9.94 -3.69
C LEU A 133 -4.35 -9.69 -4.45
N HIS A 134 -3.26 -10.31 -4.01
CA HIS A 134 -1.95 -10.14 -4.63
C HIS A 134 -1.92 -10.67 -6.06
N LEU A 135 -2.55 -11.82 -6.32
CA LEU A 135 -2.67 -12.38 -7.66
C LEU A 135 -3.42 -11.41 -8.59
N GLY A 136 -4.59 -10.93 -8.18
CA GLY A 136 -5.38 -9.97 -8.97
C GLY A 136 -4.62 -8.67 -9.23
N LEU A 137 -3.96 -8.12 -8.21
CA LEU A 137 -3.15 -6.91 -8.35
C LEU A 137 -1.93 -7.12 -9.25
N THR A 138 -1.22 -8.24 -9.12
CA THR A 138 -0.07 -8.58 -9.96
C THR A 138 -0.49 -8.65 -11.42
N LEU A 139 -1.57 -9.36 -11.73
CA LEU A 139 -2.10 -9.46 -13.09
C LEU A 139 -2.52 -8.08 -13.64
N GLY A 140 -3.15 -7.24 -12.80
CA GLY A 140 -3.51 -5.88 -13.18
C GLY A 140 -2.30 -4.99 -13.48
N VAL A 141 -1.26 -5.04 -12.65
CA VAL A 141 -0.02 -4.28 -12.84
C VAL A 141 0.72 -4.76 -14.09
N PHE A 142 0.90 -6.07 -14.26
CA PHE A 142 1.56 -6.63 -15.43
C PHE A 142 0.78 -6.34 -16.71
N GLY A 143 -0.55 -6.45 -16.69
CA GLY A 143 -1.40 -6.04 -17.80
C GLY A 143 -1.19 -4.56 -18.16
N SER A 144 -1.08 -3.69 -17.17
CA SER A 144 -0.76 -2.27 -17.40
C SER A 144 0.60 -2.11 -18.10
N TRP A 145 1.64 -2.80 -17.63
CA TRP A 145 2.98 -2.74 -18.22
C TRP A 145 3.02 -3.22 -19.67
N ILE A 146 2.31 -4.31 -19.98
CA ILE A 146 2.30 -4.94 -21.31
C ILE A 146 1.50 -4.11 -22.32
N HIS A 147 0.36 -3.54 -21.92
CA HIS A 147 -0.56 -2.87 -22.84
C HIS A 147 -0.36 -1.36 -22.99
N HIS A 148 0.36 -0.70 -22.08
CA HIS A 148 0.57 0.75 -22.16
C HIS A 148 2.02 1.08 -22.55
N SER A 149 2.21 1.58 -23.77
CA SER A 149 3.48 2.00 -24.37
C SER A 149 4.09 3.28 -23.78
N HIS A 150 3.62 3.74 -22.61
CA HIS A 150 4.07 4.99 -21.98
C HIS A 150 5.21 4.81 -20.97
N TYR A 151 5.64 3.57 -20.71
CA TYR A 151 6.77 3.26 -19.83
C TYR A 151 8.10 3.38 -20.59
N ALA A 152 8.64 4.58 -20.65
CA ALA A 152 10.03 4.76 -21.05
C ALA A 152 10.97 4.14 -20.00
N ILE A 153 12.15 3.65 -20.40
CA ILE A 153 13.20 3.11 -19.48
C ILE A 153 13.50 4.07 -18.32
N GLN A 154 13.32 5.38 -18.53
CA GLN A 154 13.48 6.43 -17.53
C GLN A 154 12.52 6.33 -16.33
N HIS A 155 11.43 5.56 -16.45
CA HIS A 155 10.47 5.32 -15.37
C HIS A 155 10.73 4.02 -14.60
N ALA A 156 11.72 3.23 -15.03
CA ALA A 156 12.17 2.06 -14.30
C ALA A 156 12.80 2.51 -12.98
N ASN A 157 12.17 2.13 -11.87
CA ASN A 157 12.63 2.44 -10.53
C ASN A 157 12.48 1.20 -9.64
N PRO A 158 13.11 1.15 -8.46
CA PRO A 158 13.07 -0.03 -7.59
C PRO A 158 11.66 -0.48 -7.19
N ALA A 159 10.65 0.39 -7.25
CA ALA A 159 9.27 0.01 -6.92
C ALA A 159 8.69 -1.02 -7.90
N TRP A 160 9.26 -1.17 -9.09
CA TRP A 160 8.87 -2.20 -10.06
C TRP A 160 9.09 -3.63 -9.53
N PHE A 161 9.95 -3.80 -8.53
CA PHE A 161 10.13 -5.10 -7.89
C PHE A 161 8.99 -5.46 -6.93
N ILE A 162 8.18 -4.51 -6.48
CA ILE A 162 7.13 -4.76 -5.46
C ILE A 162 6.13 -5.84 -5.91
N PRO A 163 5.50 -5.77 -7.10
CA PRO A 163 4.57 -6.83 -7.55
C PRO A 163 5.27 -8.18 -7.73
N VAL A 164 6.52 -8.19 -8.18
CA VAL A 164 7.28 -9.42 -8.43
C VAL A 164 7.66 -10.10 -7.10
N VAL A 165 8.19 -9.34 -6.15
CA VAL A 165 8.67 -9.85 -4.86
C VAL A 165 7.51 -10.40 -4.01
N GLY A 166 6.33 -9.80 -4.09
CA GLY A 166 5.18 -10.31 -3.35
C GLY A 166 4.81 -11.75 -3.71
N ASN A 167 5.03 -12.19 -4.95
CA ASN A 167 4.80 -13.58 -5.39
C ASN A 167 5.76 -14.57 -4.72
N ILE A 168 6.94 -14.12 -4.32
CA ILE A 168 7.93 -14.92 -3.57
C ILE A 168 7.49 -15.09 -2.10
N ILE A 169 6.74 -14.13 -1.56
CA ILE A 169 6.30 -14.14 -0.16
C ILE A 169 5.13 -15.11 0.05
N VAL A 170 4.25 -15.29 -0.94
CA VAL A 170 3.07 -16.18 -0.87
C VAL A 170 3.41 -17.60 -0.37
N PRO A 171 4.37 -18.34 -0.95
CA PRO A 171 4.66 -19.71 -0.52
C PRO A 171 5.26 -19.81 0.89
N VAL A 172 5.86 -18.73 1.43
CA VAL A 172 6.52 -18.75 2.75
C VAL A 172 5.55 -19.17 3.86
N ALA A 173 4.33 -18.64 3.85
CA ALA A 173 3.25 -19.11 4.72
C ALA A 173 2.45 -20.25 4.09
N GLY A 174 2.28 -20.26 2.76
CA GLY A 174 1.45 -21.23 2.05
C GLY A 174 1.86 -22.69 2.28
N ILE A 175 3.16 -22.99 2.38
CA ILE A 175 3.65 -24.35 2.64
C ILE A 175 3.15 -24.89 3.99
N ARG A 176 2.93 -24.01 4.99
CA ARG A 176 2.42 -24.40 6.31
C ARG A 176 0.93 -24.70 6.32
N PHE A 177 0.20 -24.28 5.29
CA PHE A 177 -1.23 -24.49 5.12
C PHE A 177 -1.57 -25.56 4.08
N ALA A 178 -0.57 -26.02 3.31
CA ALA A 178 -0.73 -27.17 2.43
C ALA A 178 -0.87 -28.46 3.27
N SER A 179 -1.80 -29.33 2.87
CA SER A 179 -1.93 -30.67 3.46
C SER A 179 -0.65 -31.47 3.21
N PRO A 180 -0.12 -32.19 4.22
CA PRO A 180 0.97 -33.14 3.98
C PRO A 180 0.41 -34.30 3.15
N GLU A 181 0.81 -34.37 1.89
CA GLU A 181 0.65 -35.57 1.05
C GLU A 181 1.69 -36.63 1.43
#